data_AF-A0A9D9QWI4-F1
#
_entry.id   AF-A0A9D9QWI4-F1
#
_cell.length_a   1.000
_cell.length_b   1.000
_cell.length_c   1.000
_cell.angle_alpha   90.00
_cell.angle_beta   90.00
_cell.angle_gamma   90.00
#
_symmetry.space_group_name_H-M   'P 1'
#
loop_
_entity.id
_entity.type
_entity.pdbx_description
1 polymer ?
#
loop_
_entity_poly.entity_id
_entity_poly.type
_entity_poly.pdbx_seq_one_letter_code
_entity_poly.pdbx_strand_id
1 'polypeptide(L)'
;MYLIFDTETTGLPKRWDAPITDTNNWPRCIQIAWQLHDDMGKLIEHQDYLVKPEGFNIPYDAERIHGISTELAEAEGISLAEVLEKFNISLAKAKFIVGQNLGFDINIMGCEFHRMGVESPMASLPVLDTCTEVTASLLQLPGGRGGKFKLPTLTELHSYLFNRPFGEAHNATADVEATTRCFLELIRREIFTKEELDVPASYFQDFQNKNPREIELIGLKHINLKEASDRIRQQFGEKQTETVSKATLSENKKVLIDADFVHLHNHTQFSVLQSTISIAALVKAAAQQKMPAVAMTDHANLMGAFHFVRDILAHNKSAAAKNKTAVENGEDPTEVPMKPIVGCEFFVCEDHKDKSRKDNGYQIVLLAKTKKGYHNLAKMSSIAYTEGFYYVPRIDKKVIQQYKEDIIVLSGNLYGEIPNKVLNLGENQAEEALIWWKTEFQNDFYIEVMRHNQEDENRVNTALIALARKHEVKVIA
;
A
#
# COMPACT_ATOMS: atom_id res chain seq x y z
N MET A 1 27.98 -14.67 -22.19
CA MET A 1 28.05 -13.97 -20.89
C MET A 1 26.63 -13.67 -20.44
N TYR A 2 26.34 -13.97 -19.18
CA TYR A 2 25.01 -13.86 -18.59
C TYR A 2 25.01 -12.74 -17.57
N LEU A 3 24.11 -11.77 -17.73
CA LEU A 3 23.87 -10.73 -16.72
C LEU A 3 22.56 -11.06 -16.00
N ILE A 4 22.66 -11.42 -14.73
CA ILE A 4 21.51 -11.71 -13.86
C ILE A 4 21.27 -10.45 -13.04
N PHE A 5 20.06 -9.92 -13.02
CA PHE A 5 19.74 -8.74 -12.20
C PHE A 5 18.33 -8.81 -11.61
N ASP A 6 18.13 -8.04 -10.54
CA ASP A 6 16.87 -7.91 -9.82
C ASP A 6 16.76 -6.47 -9.27
N THR A 7 15.53 -6.00 -9.08
CA THR A 7 15.25 -4.65 -8.60
C THR A 7 14.26 -4.63 -7.45
N GLU A 8 14.55 -3.82 -6.42
CA GLU A 8 13.54 -3.40 -5.45
C GLU A 8 12.93 -2.08 -5.89
N THR A 9 11.63 -1.91 -5.61
CA THR A 9 10.87 -0.76 -6.11
C THR A 9 9.96 -0.16 -5.04
N THR A 10 9.49 1.06 -5.29
CA THR A 10 8.51 1.75 -4.43
C THR A 10 7.12 1.12 -4.42
N GLY A 11 6.87 0.00 -5.13
CA GLY A 11 5.56 -0.64 -5.16
C GLY A 11 5.29 -1.41 -6.44
N LEU A 12 4.03 -1.47 -6.86
CA LEU A 12 3.60 -2.14 -8.10
C LEU A 12 3.09 -1.11 -9.12
N PRO A 13 3.16 -1.41 -10.43
CA PRO A 13 2.61 -0.53 -11.45
C PRO A 13 1.10 -0.41 -11.29
N LYS A 14 0.57 0.79 -11.57
CA LYS A 14 -0.88 1.01 -11.62
C LYS A 14 -1.53 0.11 -12.68
N ARG A 15 -0.82 -0.12 -13.78
CA ARG A 15 -1.19 -1.02 -14.88
C ARG A 15 0.01 -1.79 -15.40
N TRP A 16 -0.14 -3.11 -15.49
CA TRP A 16 0.90 -4.00 -15.96
C TRP A 16 1.15 -3.94 -17.48
N ASP A 17 0.20 -3.41 -18.25
CA ASP A 17 0.24 -3.29 -19.71
C ASP A 17 0.65 -1.90 -20.21
N ALA A 18 0.98 -0.97 -19.32
CA ALA A 18 1.37 0.39 -19.71
C ALA A 18 2.77 0.40 -20.37
N PRO A 19 2.99 1.22 -21.40
CA PRO A 19 4.32 1.35 -22.00
C PRO A 19 5.31 1.99 -21.01
N ILE A 20 6.60 1.72 -21.18
CA ILE A 20 7.68 2.30 -20.35
C ILE A 20 7.76 3.84 -20.43
N THR A 21 7.16 4.43 -21.46
CA THR A 21 7.04 5.89 -21.61
C THR A 21 6.01 6.50 -20.67
N ASP A 22 5.07 5.70 -20.13
CA ASP A 22 4.14 6.12 -19.09
C ASP A 22 4.83 6.01 -17.71
N THR A 23 5.81 6.87 -17.49
CA THR A 23 6.70 6.81 -16.31
C THR A 23 5.96 7.02 -14.98
N ASN A 24 4.75 7.57 -15.00
CA ASN A 24 3.91 7.78 -13.81
C ASN A 24 3.07 6.54 -13.44
N ASN A 25 2.99 5.57 -14.34
CA ASN A 25 2.35 4.28 -14.09
C ASN A 25 3.26 3.33 -13.32
N TRP A 26 4.55 3.34 -13.67
CA TRP A 26 5.55 2.42 -13.13
C TRP A 26 6.19 2.96 -11.85
N PRO A 27 6.50 2.10 -10.86
CA PRO A 27 7.17 2.53 -9.63
C PRO A 27 8.62 2.95 -9.90
N ARG A 28 9.29 3.44 -8.85
CA ARG A 28 10.70 3.86 -8.90
C ARG A 28 11.61 2.72 -8.47
N CYS A 29 12.74 2.54 -9.14
CA CYS A 29 13.81 1.66 -8.68
C CYS A 29 14.49 2.29 -7.46
N ILE A 30 14.64 1.50 -6.38
CA ILE A 30 15.27 1.92 -5.12
C ILE A 30 16.47 1.05 -4.73
N GLN A 31 16.55 -0.16 -5.30
CA GLN A 31 17.75 -0.98 -5.29
C GLN A 31 17.87 -1.69 -6.62
N ILE A 32 19.09 -1.86 -7.10
CA ILE A 32 19.40 -2.79 -8.17
C ILE A 32 20.65 -3.57 -7.78
N ALA A 33 20.60 -4.88 -7.98
CA ALA A 33 21.76 -5.75 -7.89
C ALA A 33 21.94 -6.50 -9.20
N TRP A 34 23.18 -6.85 -9.53
CA TRP A 34 23.45 -7.74 -10.65
C TRP A 34 24.72 -8.56 -10.48
N GLN A 35 24.75 -9.70 -11.17
CA GLN A 35 25.92 -10.54 -11.34
C GLN A 35 26.19 -10.76 -12.83
N LEU A 36 27.46 -10.66 -13.23
CA LEU A 36 27.90 -10.98 -14.58
C LEU A 36 28.71 -12.28 -14.53
N HIS A 37 28.29 -13.26 -15.34
CA HIS A 37 28.95 -14.55 -15.44
C HIS A 37 29.48 -14.80 -16.84
N ASP A 38 30.59 -15.53 -16.92
CA ASP A 38 31.05 -16.10 -18.18
C ASP A 38 30.12 -17.23 -18.66
N ASP A 39 30.41 -17.76 -19.84
CA ASP A 39 29.60 -18.81 -20.46
C ASP A 39 29.59 -20.13 -19.66
N MET A 40 30.43 -20.28 -18.64
CA MET A 40 30.56 -21.50 -17.85
C MET A 40 30.03 -21.31 -16.42
N GLY A 41 29.40 -20.18 -16.15
CA GLY A 41 28.82 -19.84 -14.85
C GLY A 41 29.82 -19.23 -13.86
N LYS A 42 31.06 -18.92 -14.27
CA LYS A 42 32.02 -18.27 -13.37
C LYS A 42 31.66 -16.80 -13.20
N LEU A 43 31.59 -16.34 -11.95
CA LEU A 43 31.39 -14.93 -11.61
C LEU A 43 32.55 -14.06 -12.11
N ILE A 44 32.23 -13.01 -12.86
CA ILE A 44 33.15 -11.99 -13.36
C ILE A 44 33.07 -10.74 -12.48
N GLU A 45 31.84 -10.26 -12.23
CA GLU A 45 31.60 -9.11 -11.36
C GLU A 45 30.23 -9.24 -10.68
N HIS A 46 30.09 -8.63 -9.51
CA HIS A 46 28.80 -8.42 -8.85
C HIS A 46 28.73 -6.97 -8.39
N GLN A 47 27.52 -6.43 -8.36
CA GLN A 47 27.24 -5.05 -7.94
C GLN A 47 25.92 -5.01 -7.20
N ASP A 48 25.82 -4.06 -6.26
CA ASP A 48 24.62 -3.77 -5.47
C ASP A 48 24.59 -2.27 -5.16
N TYR A 49 23.49 -1.62 -5.51
CA TYR A 49 23.33 -0.19 -5.30
C TYR A 49 21.93 0.13 -4.81
N LEU A 50 21.87 0.88 -3.71
CA LEU A 50 20.69 1.65 -3.35
C LEU A 50 20.61 2.90 -4.24
N VAL A 51 19.42 3.18 -4.74
CA VAL A 51 19.14 4.37 -5.55
C VAL A 51 18.63 5.47 -4.62
N LYS A 52 19.32 6.60 -4.61
CA LYS A 52 18.91 7.77 -3.84
C LYS A 52 17.58 8.33 -4.38
N PRO A 53 16.55 8.50 -3.53
CA PRO A 53 15.27 9.03 -3.99
C PRO A 53 15.38 10.53 -4.29
N GLU A 54 14.89 10.94 -5.46
CA GLU A 54 14.85 12.34 -5.89
C GLU A 54 13.40 12.73 -6.24
N GLY A 55 12.78 13.52 -5.36
CA GLY A 55 11.40 14.01 -5.55
C GLY A 55 10.31 13.00 -5.20
N PHE A 56 10.63 11.91 -4.50
CA PHE A 56 9.67 10.91 -4.01
C PHE A 56 10.13 10.31 -2.68
N ASN A 57 9.22 9.64 -1.99
CA ASN A 57 9.50 8.85 -0.80
C ASN A 57 9.26 7.38 -1.08
N ILE A 58 9.94 6.50 -0.34
CA ILE A 58 9.69 5.06 -0.38
C ILE A 58 8.46 4.77 0.50
N PRO A 59 7.36 4.24 -0.05
CA PRO A 59 6.14 3.99 0.71
C PRO A 59 6.34 2.91 1.78
N TYR A 60 5.65 3.03 2.91
CA TYR A 60 5.80 2.11 4.02
C TYR A 60 5.46 0.66 3.65
N ASP A 61 4.42 0.44 2.84
CA ASP A 61 4.05 -0.91 2.43
C ASP A 61 5.15 -1.59 1.59
N ALA A 62 5.92 -0.82 0.81
CA ALA A 62 7.10 -1.31 0.11
C ALA A 62 8.25 -1.58 1.09
N GLU A 63 8.56 -0.61 1.98
CA GLU A 63 9.58 -0.75 3.02
C GLU A 63 9.35 -2.01 3.88
N ARG A 64 8.10 -2.35 4.22
CA ARG A 64 7.79 -3.55 5.02
C ARG A 64 8.21 -4.84 4.32
N ILE A 65 8.18 -4.84 2.99
CA ILE A 65 8.58 -5.97 2.15
C ILE A 65 10.11 -6.05 2.11
N HIS A 66 10.77 -5.07 1.48
CA HIS A 66 12.21 -5.13 1.16
C HIS A 66 13.13 -4.49 2.22
N GLY A 67 12.58 -3.71 3.16
CA GLY A 67 13.33 -3.14 4.30
C GLY A 67 14.06 -1.84 4.04
N ILE A 68 13.94 -1.23 2.85
CA ILE A 68 14.66 0.01 2.49
C ILE A 68 13.79 1.21 2.84
N SER A 69 14.20 1.98 3.84
CA SER A 69 13.55 3.24 4.20
C SER A 69 14.03 4.39 3.31
N THR A 70 13.23 5.45 3.24
CA THR A 70 13.64 6.68 2.52
C THR A 70 14.95 7.21 3.08
N GLU A 71 15.09 7.22 4.41
CA GLU A 71 16.26 7.73 5.11
C GLU A 71 17.51 6.88 4.81
N LEU A 72 17.37 5.55 4.74
CA LEU A 72 18.47 4.66 4.35
C LEU A 72 18.93 4.95 2.92
N ALA A 73 17.98 5.02 1.98
CA ALA A 73 18.28 5.28 0.58
C ALA A 73 18.88 6.69 0.35
N GLU A 74 18.47 7.68 1.15
CA GLU A 74 19.06 9.03 1.11
C GLU A 74 20.50 9.07 1.66
N ALA A 75 20.77 8.29 2.70
CA ALA A 75 22.05 8.27 3.40
C ALA A 75 23.11 7.42 2.67
N GLU A 76 22.72 6.25 2.17
CA GLU A 76 23.64 5.25 1.60
C GLU A 76 23.49 5.08 0.08
N GLY A 77 22.43 5.62 -0.52
CA GLY A 77 22.19 5.50 -1.96
C GLY A 77 23.04 6.42 -2.82
N ILE A 78 23.29 5.99 -4.06
CA ILE A 78 23.93 6.79 -5.11
C ILE A 78 22.88 7.33 -6.08
N SER A 79 23.26 8.33 -6.89
CA SER A 79 22.32 8.94 -7.84
C SER A 79 21.85 7.93 -8.89
N LEU A 80 20.60 8.06 -9.34
CA LEU A 80 20.07 7.20 -10.41
C LEU A 80 20.93 7.27 -11.67
N ALA A 81 21.42 8.45 -12.04
CA ALA A 81 22.31 8.61 -13.20
C ALA A 81 23.57 7.73 -13.11
N GLU A 82 24.20 7.70 -11.93
CA GLU A 82 25.40 6.89 -11.70
C GLU A 82 25.07 5.39 -11.74
N VAL A 83 23.92 4.96 -11.18
CA VAL A 83 23.46 3.57 -11.27
C VAL A 83 23.27 3.14 -12.72
N LEU A 84 22.57 3.95 -13.52
CA LEU A 84 22.30 3.65 -14.93
C LEU A 84 23.58 3.56 -15.76
N GLU A 85 24.56 4.43 -15.51
CA GLU A 85 25.87 4.36 -16.16
C GLU A 85 26.57 3.04 -15.84
N LYS A 86 26.70 2.69 -14.55
CA LYS A 86 27.34 1.44 -14.13
C LYS A 86 26.63 0.21 -14.70
N PHE A 87 25.30 0.22 -14.70
CA PHE A 87 24.51 -0.88 -15.22
C PHE A 87 24.69 -1.04 -16.74
N ASN A 88 24.70 0.07 -17.50
CA ASN A 88 24.98 0.05 -18.93
C ASN A 88 26.38 -0.49 -19.27
N ILE A 89 27.39 -0.18 -18.45
CA ILE A 89 28.74 -0.75 -18.62
C ILE A 89 28.73 -2.28 -18.50
N SER A 90 27.97 -2.82 -17.55
CA SER A 90 27.82 -4.27 -17.39
C SER A 90 26.97 -4.89 -18.51
N LEU A 91 25.87 -4.24 -18.90
CA LEU A 91 25.01 -4.67 -20.01
C LEU A 91 25.78 -4.76 -21.34
N ALA A 92 26.70 -3.83 -21.60
CA ALA A 92 27.53 -3.85 -22.81
C ALA A 92 28.44 -5.09 -22.94
N LYS A 93 28.70 -5.80 -21.82
CA LYS A 93 29.46 -7.06 -21.80
C LYS A 93 28.56 -8.29 -21.91
N ALA A 94 27.25 -8.13 -21.71
CA ALA A 94 26.31 -9.23 -21.62
C ALA A 94 25.88 -9.71 -23.01
N LYS A 95 25.70 -11.02 -23.16
CA LYS A 95 25.03 -11.63 -24.31
C LYS A 95 23.54 -11.83 -24.04
N PHE A 96 23.21 -12.14 -22.79
CA PHE A 96 21.84 -12.38 -22.31
C PHE A 96 21.59 -11.63 -21.02
N ILE A 97 20.35 -11.20 -20.83
CA ILE A 97 19.84 -10.82 -19.51
C ILE A 97 19.01 -11.97 -18.93
N VAL A 98 19.18 -12.20 -17.64
CA VAL A 98 18.64 -13.36 -16.94
C VAL A 98 17.94 -12.91 -15.66
N GLY A 99 16.82 -13.53 -15.31
CA GLY A 99 16.09 -13.19 -14.10
C GLY A 99 15.01 -14.21 -13.76
N GLN A 100 14.33 -13.97 -12.64
CA GLN A 100 13.10 -14.67 -12.26
C GLN A 100 11.93 -13.72 -12.47
N ASN A 101 11.07 -13.98 -13.47
CA ASN A 101 9.96 -13.10 -13.84
C ASN A 101 10.45 -11.68 -14.25
N LEU A 102 11.50 -11.65 -15.07
CA LEU A 102 12.31 -10.47 -15.40
C LEU A 102 11.54 -9.38 -16.17
N GLY A 103 10.36 -9.70 -16.69
CA GLY A 103 9.51 -8.73 -17.39
C GLY A 103 9.14 -7.53 -16.52
N PHE A 104 9.04 -7.70 -15.20
CA PHE A 104 8.84 -6.57 -14.29
C PHE A 104 10.08 -5.68 -14.25
N ASP A 105 11.25 -6.23 -13.92
CA ASP A 105 12.52 -5.52 -13.75
C ASP A 105 12.97 -4.79 -15.02
N ILE A 106 12.78 -5.41 -16.19
CA ILE A 106 13.05 -4.79 -17.50
C ILE A 106 12.21 -3.53 -17.68
N ASN A 107 10.93 -3.56 -17.30
CA ASN A 107 10.07 -2.39 -17.43
C ASN A 107 10.44 -1.31 -16.42
N ILE A 108 10.82 -1.68 -15.19
CA ILE A 108 11.31 -0.75 -14.18
C ILE A 108 12.55 -0.02 -14.67
N MET A 109 13.59 -0.75 -15.05
CA MET A 109 14.83 -0.16 -15.53
C MET A 109 14.64 0.57 -16.85
N GLY A 110 13.79 0.06 -17.74
CA GLY A 110 13.41 0.73 -18.98
C GLY A 110 12.75 2.08 -18.74
N CYS A 111 11.89 2.18 -17.73
CA CYS A 111 11.32 3.44 -17.28
C CYS A 111 12.38 4.38 -16.72
N GLU A 112 13.31 3.90 -15.89
CA GLU A 112 14.37 4.76 -15.34
C GLU A 112 15.32 5.28 -16.43
N PHE A 113 15.71 4.44 -17.40
CA PHE A 113 16.45 4.88 -18.58
C PHE A 113 15.68 5.95 -19.37
N HIS A 114 14.38 5.74 -19.59
CA HIS A 114 13.53 6.71 -20.30
C HIS A 114 13.39 8.03 -19.51
N ARG A 115 13.19 7.98 -18.19
CA ARG A 115 13.11 9.16 -17.31
C ARG A 115 14.37 10.01 -17.37
N MET A 116 15.54 9.37 -17.45
CA MET A 116 16.84 10.05 -17.50
C MET A 116 17.29 10.40 -18.92
N GLY A 117 16.55 9.99 -19.96
CA GLY A 117 16.95 10.17 -21.35
C GLY A 117 18.25 9.45 -21.71
N VAL A 118 18.54 8.33 -21.06
CA VAL A 118 19.75 7.53 -21.24
C VAL A 118 19.45 6.36 -22.17
N GLU A 119 20.20 6.24 -23.26
CA GLU A 119 20.11 5.07 -24.14
C GLU A 119 20.70 3.82 -23.45
N SER A 120 20.09 2.66 -23.71
CA SER A 120 20.55 1.39 -23.15
C SER A 120 20.39 0.25 -24.15
N PRO A 121 21.36 -0.69 -24.23
CA PRO A 121 21.21 -1.90 -25.05
C PRO A 121 20.23 -2.91 -24.46
N MET A 122 19.75 -2.72 -23.22
CA MET A 122 18.94 -3.71 -22.48
C MET A 122 17.76 -4.27 -23.28
N ALA A 123 17.00 -3.41 -23.97
CA ALA A 123 15.83 -3.83 -24.75
C ALA A 123 16.18 -4.69 -25.98
N SER A 124 17.44 -4.70 -26.41
CA SER A 124 17.93 -5.50 -27.54
C SER A 124 18.54 -6.83 -27.12
N LEU A 125 18.84 -7.02 -25.83
CA LEU A 125 19.46 -8.24 -25.33
C LEU A 125 18.40 -9.36 -25.20
N PRO A 126 18.70 -10.58 -25.68
CA PRO A 126 17.82 -11.73 -25.47
C PRO A 126 17.65 -12.04 -23.97
N VAL A 127 16.43 -12.44 -23.60
CA VAL A 127 16.04 -12.74 -22.22
C VAL A 127 16.02 -14.23 -21.97
N LEU A 128 16.60 -14.67 -20.86
CA LEU A 128 16.45 -16.02 -20.31
C LEU A 128 15.79 -15.94 -18.94
N ASP A 129 14.59 -16.47 -18.80
CA ASP A 129 13.82 -16.41 -17.55
C ASP A 129 13.78 -17.78 -16.86
N THR A 130 13.91 -17.80 -15.54
CA THR A 130 13.75 -19.01 -14.72
C THR A 130 12.31 -19.23 -14.24
N CYS A 131 11.41 -18.28 -14.47
CA CYS A 131 9.98 -18.35 -14.21
C CYS A 131 9.20 -18.64 -15.50
N THR A 132 9.18 -19.89 -15.94
CA THR A 132 8.56 -20.29 -17.22
C THR A 132 7.59 -21.45 -17.07
N GLU A 133 6.77 -21.70 -18.10
CA GLU A 133 5.89 -22.88 -18.17
C GLU A 133 6.68 -24.20 -18.10
N VAL A 134 7.94 -24.21 -18.54
CA VAL A 134 8.86 -25.36 -18.40
C VAL A 134 9.13 -25.63 -16.92
N THR A 135 9.51 -24.60 -16.17
CA THR A 135 9.72 -24.73 -14.72
C THR A 135 8.41 -25.00 -13.95
N ALA A 136 7.27 -24.45 -14.40
CA ALA A 136 5.97 -24.79 -13.82
C ALA A 136 5.61 -26.27 -14.03
N SER A 137 5.92 -26.82 -15.21
CA SER A 137 5.73 -28.24 -15.52
C SER A 137 6.68 -29.14 -14.74
N LEU A 138 7.87 -28.63 -14.41
CA LEU A 138 8.87 -29.32 -13.59
C LEU A 138 8.39 -29.45 -12.13
N LEU A 139 7.80 -28.40 -11.56
CA LEU A 139 7.37 -28.37 -10.15
C LEU A 139 5.93 -28.85 -9.93
N GLN A 140 5.05 -28.74 -10.95
CA GLN A 140 3.65 -29.15 -10.91
C GLN A 140 2.83 -28.54 -9.76
N LEU A 141 3.10 -27.27 -9.44
CA LEU A 141 2.41 -26.57 -8.34
C LEU A 141 0.92 -26.32 -8.67
N PRO A 142 0.00 -26.52 -7.71
CA PRO A 142 -1.42 -26.25 -7.91
C PRO A 142 -1.71 -24.74 -7.95
N GLY A 143 -2.86 -24.36 -8.54
CA GLY A 143 -3.36 -22.98 -8.54
C GLY A 143 -2.94 -22.11 -9.72
N GLY A 144 -2.44 -22.70 -10.81
CA GLY A 144 -2.17 -21.96 -12.03
C GLY A 144 -3.45 -21.52 -12.74
N ARG A 145 -3.35 -20.44 -13.52
CA ARG A 145 -4.47 -19.87 -14.27
C ARG A 145 -4.80 -20.72 -15.50
N GLY A 146 -6.07 -20.84 -15.85
CA GLY A 146 -6.51 -21.52 -17.06
C GLY A 146 -6.26 -23.03 -17.08
N GLY A 147 -6.20 -23.68 -15.91
CA GLY A 147 -5.96 -25.14 -15.80
C GLY A 147 -4.50 -25.55 -15.93
N LYS A 148 -3.57 -24.60 -15.98
CA LYS A 148 -2.12 -24.84 -15.99
C LYS A 148 -1.55 -24.99 -14.58
N PHE A 149 -0.29 -25.41 -14.49
CA PHE A 149 0.47 -25.34 -13.24
C PHE A 149 0.80 -23.89 -12.87
N LYS A 150 0.93 -23.62 -11.58
CA LYS A 150 1.35 -22.32 -11.07
C LYS A 150 2.82 -22.08 -11.44
N LEU A 151 3.12 -20.89 -11.98
CA LEU A 151 4.50 -20.44 -12.16
C LEU A 151 5.20 -20.35 -10.80
N PRO A 152 6.41 -20.93 -10.65
CA PRO A 152 7.07 -20.99 -9.36
C PRO A 152 7.60 -19.61 -8.95
N THR A 153 7.47 -19.29 -7.66
CA THR A 153 8.28 -18.23 -7.03
C THR A 153 9.75 -18.65 -7.00
N LEU A 154 10.66 -17.69 -6.84
CA LEU A 154 12.09 -17.98 -6.74
C LEU A 154 12.37 -18.97 -5.60
N THR A 155 11.74 -18.77 -4.44
CA THR A 155 11.88 -19.66 -3.27
C THR A 155 11.39 -21.07 -3.54
N GLU A 156 10.27 -21.23 -4.26
CA GLU A 156 9.75 -22.53 -4.66
C GLU A 156 10.70 -23.25 -5.64
N LEU A 157 11.21 -22.54 -6.65
CA LEU A 157 12.19 -23.08 -7.59
C LEU A 157 13.49 -23.48 -6.90
N HIS A 158 14.04 -22.59 -6.06
CA HIS A 158 15.25 -22.86 -5.29
C HIS A 158 15.07 -24.08 -4.36
N SER A 159 13.92 -24.16 -3.67
CA SER A 159 13.60 -25.29 -2.80
C SER A 159 13.52 -26.60 -3.56
N TYR A 160 12.93 -26.59 -4.76
CA TYR A 160 12.86 -27.75 -5.62
C TYR A 160 14.24 -28.22 -6.11
N LEU A 161 15.10 -27.27 -6.52
CA LEU A 161 16.42 -27.62 -7.06
C LEU A 161 17.40 -28.08 -5.99
N PHE A 162 17.35 -27.50 -4.78
CA PHE A 162 18.39 -27.63 -3.76
C PHE A 162 17.92 -28.20 -2.41
N ASN A 163 16.66 -28.64 -2.33
CA ASN A 163 16.00 -29.17 -1.12
C ASN A 163 16.05 -28.22 0.09
N ARG A 164 16.15 -26.91 -0.14
CA ARG A 164 16.16 -25.88 0.90
C ARG A 164 15.69 -24.53 0.34
N PRO A 165 14.96 -23.71 1.10
CA PRO A 165 14.74 -22.32 0.73
C PRO A 165 16.04 -21.51 0.82
N PHE A 166 16.04 -20.29 0.30
CA PHE A 166 17.09 -19.29 0.56
C PHE A 166 16.56 -18.23 1.54
N GLY A 167 17.46 -17.55 2.25
CA GLY A 167 17.11 -16.49 3.19
C GLY A 167 17.00 -15.12 2.50
N GLU A 168 16.40 -14.14 3.19
CA GLU A 168 16.39 -12.72 2.76
C GLU A 168 15.76 -12.45 1.39
N ALA A 169 14.73 -13.22 0.99
CA ALA A 169 13.90 -12.88 -0.17
C ALA A 169 13.36 -11.44 -0.07
N HIS A 170 13.27 -10.75 -1.20
CA HIS A 170 13.02 -9.30 -1.30
C HIS A 170 14.22 -8.46 -0.86
N ASN A 171 15.39 -8.92 -1.26
CA ASN A 171 16.63 -8.16 -1.26
C ASN A 171 17.30 -8.47 -2.59
N ALA A 172 17.43 -7.48 -3.46
CA ALA A 172 17.92 -7.68 -4.82
C ALA A 172 19.23 -8.49 -4.88
N THR A 173 20.14 -8.35 -3.91
CA THR A 173 21.39 -9.13 -3.90
C THR A 173 21.16 -10.61 -3.62
N ALA A 174 20.30 -10.95 -2.65
CA ALA A 174 19.96 -12.32 -2.30
C ALA A 174 19.16 -12.98 -3.44
N ASP A 175 18.24 -12.23 -4.03
CA ASP A 175 17.42 -12.68 -5.14
C ASP A 175 18.24 -12.90 -6.42
N VAL A 176 19.21 -12.03 -6.72
CA VAL A 176 20.17 -12.25 -7.82
C VAL A 176 21.04 -13.47 -7.58
N GLU A 177 21.53 -13.69 -6.36
CA GLU A 177 22.36 -14.86 -6.06
C GLU A 177 21.56 -16.16 -6.17
N ALA A 178 20.35 -16.19 -5.61
CA ALA A 178 19.45 -17.34 -5.71
C ALA A 178 19.01 -17.60 -7.16
N THR A 179 18.68 -16.55 -7.93
CA THR A 179 18.32 -16.66 -9.35
C THR A 179 19.48 -17.18 -10.17
N THR A 180 20.68 -16.65 -9.96
CA THR A 180 21.91 -17.11 -10.62
C THR A 180 22.12 -18.60 -10.36
N ARG A 181 21.99 -19.03 -9.10
CA ARG A 181 22.14 -20.42 -8.71
C ARG A 181 21.12 -21.33 -9.39
N CYS A 182 19.84 -20.93 -9.39
CA CYS A 182 18.77 -21.65 -10.06
C CYS A 182 19.03 -21.75 -11.58
N PHE A 183 19.38 -20.64 -12.23
CA PHE A 183 19.66 -20.57 -13.66
C PHE A 183 20.78 -21.54 -14.07
N LEU A 184 21.94 -21.48 -13.40
CA LEU A 184 23.07 -22.35 -13.72
C LEU A 184 22.77 -23.83 -13.44
N GLU A 185 21.96 -24.13 -12.41
CA GLU A 185 21.52 -25.50 -12.13
C GLU A 185 20.53 -26.02 -13.19
N LEU A 186 19.65 -25.16 -13.71
CA LEU A 186 18.78 -25.50 -14.85
C LEU A 186 19.57 -25.77 -16.13
N ILE A 187 20.68 -25.05 -16.38
CA ILE A 187 21.63 -25.37 -17.46
C ILE A 187 22.26 -26.73 -17.21
N ARG A 188 22.78 -26.98 -15.99
CA ARG A 188 23.45 -28.24 -15.63
C ARG A 188 22.55 -29.46 -15.83
N ARG A 189 21.24 -29.30 -15.56
CA ARG A 189 20.19 -30.32 -15.73
C ARG A 189 19.60 -30.38 -17.14
N GLU A 190 20.13 -29.60 -18.09
CA GLU A 190 19.67 -29.56 -19.48
C GLU A 190 18.18 -29.18 -19.62
N ILE A 191 17.69 -28.32 -18.74
CA ILE A 191 16.31 -27.79 -18.81
C ILE A 191 16.21 -26.67 -19.85
N PHE A 192 17.27 -25.86 -19.99
CA PHE A 192 17.42 -24.93 -21.11
C PHE A 192 17.90 -25.66 -22.37
N THR A 193 17.41 -25.22 -23.53
CA THR A 193 17.81 -25.77 -24.82
C THR A 193 19.06 -25.09 -25.39
N LYS A 194 19.74 -25.76 -26.33
CA LYS A 194 20.91 -25.18 -27.00
C LYS A 194 20.55 -23.97 -27.87
N GLU A 195 19.31 -23.94 -28.40
CA GLU A 195 18.77 -22.82 -29.17
C GLU A 195 18.54 -21.60 -28.29
N GLU A 196 17.99 -21.77 -27.08
CA GLU A 196 17.80 -20.68 -26.12
C GLU A 196 19.12 -20.09 -25.66
N LEU A 197 20.11 -20.94 -25.38
CA LEU A 197 21.43 -20.50 -24.92
C LEU A 197 22.34 -20.00 -26.06
N ASP A 198 21.96 -20.23 -27.32
CA ASP A 198 22.77 -19.98 -28.52
C ASP A 198 24.18 -20.57 -28.37
N VAL A 199 24.22 -21.89 -28.19
CA VAL A 199 25.44 -22.70 -27.95
C VAL A 199 25.44 -23.99 -28.78
N PRO A 200 26.61 -24.60 -29.06
CA PRO A 200 26.67 -25.91 -29.70
C PRO A 200 26.19 -27.03 -28.78
N ALA A 201 25.80 -28.18 -29.34
CA ALA A 201 25.32 -29.33 -28.57
C ALA A 201 26.36 -29.88 -27.57
N SER A 202 27.66 -29.69 -27.82
CA SER A 202 28.74 -30.09 -26.90
C SER A 202 28.77 -29.27 -25.60
N TYR A 203 28.11 -28.11 -25.57
CA TYR A 203 28.15 -27.17 -24.46
C TYR A 203 27.69 -27.79 -23.14
N PHE A 204 26.61 -28.57 -23.11
CA PHE A 204 26.09 -29.15 -21.87
C PHE A 204 27.09 -30.13 -21.23
N GLN A 205 27.76 -30.93 -22.06
CA GLN A 205 28.80 -31.83 -21.60
C GLN A 205 29.98 -31.06 -21.01
N ASP A 206 30.43 -29.99 -21.68
CA ASP A 206 31.49 -29.13 -21.18
C ASP A 206 31.10 -28.41 -19.88
N PHE A 207 29.86 -27.94 -19.79
CA PHE A 207 29.31 -27.26 -18.62
C PHE A 207 29.23 -28.20 -17.42
N GLN A 208 28.73 -29.43 -17.60
CA GLN A 208 28.69 -30.46 -16.56
C GLN A 208 30.10 -30.89 -16.12
N ASN A 209 31.06 -30.98 -17.05
CA ASN A 209 32.44 -31.29 -16.71
C ASN A 209 33.08 -30.20 -15.83
N LYS A 210 32.77 -28.93 -16.08
CA LYS A 210 33.24 -27.80 -15.25
C LYS A 210 32.45 -27.64 -13.95
N ASN A 211 31.19 -28.05 -13.94
CA ASN A 211 30.28 -27.98 -12.81
C ASN A 211 29.78 -29.41 -12.44
N PRO A 212 30.65 -30.29 -11.90
CA PRO A 212 30.33 -31.71 -11.70
C PRO A 212 29.37 -31.97 -10.52
N ARG A 213 29.06 -30.95 -9.73
CA ARG A 213 28.20 -31.03 -8.55
C ARG A 213 27.08 -30.00 -8.67
N GLU A 214 26.14 -30.07 -7.73
CA GLU A 214 25.14 -29.02 -7.52
C GLU A 214 25.82 -27.64 -7.50
N ILE A 215 25.22 -26.67 -8.19
CA ILE A 215 25.75 -25.30 -8.17
C ILE A 215 25.68 -24.75 -6.74
N GLU A 216 26.82 -24.31 -6.23
CA GLU A 216 26.93 -23.72 -4.89
C GLU A 216 26.67 -22.21 -4.94
N LEU A 217 26.26 -21.66 -3.79
CA LEU A 217 26.23 -20.22 -3.59
C LEU A 217 27.66 -19.64 -3.62
N ILE A 218 27.81 -18.43 -4.14
CA ILE A 218 29.09 -17.71 -4.10
C ILE A 218 29.35 -17.12 -2.71
N GLY A 219 28.32 -17.02 -1.87
CA GLY A 219 28.41 -16.63 -0.48
C GLY A 219 28.58 -15.13 -0.30
N LEU A 220 27.84 -14.31 -1.06
CA LEU A 220 27.85 -12.87 -0.85
C LEU A 220 27.29 -12.56 0.54
N LYS A 221 27.82 -11.49 1.15
CA LYS A 221 27.24 -10.96 2.38
C LYS A 221 26.13 -9.99 2.00
N HIS A 222 24.90 -10.37 2.28
CA HIS A 222 23.75 -9.49 2.12
C HIS A 222 23.61 -8.59 3.36
N ILE A 223 23.27 -7.33 3.12
CA ILE A 223 22.95 -6.40 4.19
C ILE A 223 21.50 -6.65 4.59
N ASN A 224 21.24 -6.84 5.88
CA ASN A 224 19.87 -6.82 6.39
C ASN A 224 19.33 -5.37 6.33
N LEU A 225 18.59 -5.07 5.28
CA LEU A 225 18.09 -3.73 4.97
C LEU A 225 17.12 -3.23 6.04
N LYS A 226 16.33 -4.12 6.67
CA LYS A 226 15.43 -3.78 7.79
C LYS A 226 16.23 -3.27 8.99
N GLU A 227 17.25 -4.02 9.40
CA GLU A 227 18.14 -3.60 10.49
C GLU A 227 18.96 -2.35 10.15
N ALA A 228 19.33 -2.16 8.88
CA ALA A 228 20.00 -0.94 8.42
C ALA A 228 19.07 0.28 8.53
N SER A 229 17.85 0.18 8.02
CA SER A 229 16.82 1.20 8.14
C SER A 229 16.48 1.53 9.59
N ASP A 230 16.37 0.53 10.46
CA ASP A 230 16.11 0.74 11.89
C ASP A 230 17.27 1.45 12.59
N ARG A 231 18.53 1.14 12.24
CA ARG A 231 19.71 1.84 12.76
C ARG A 231 19.72 3.31 12.36
N ILE A 232 19.45 3.60 11.08
CA ILE A 232 19.33 4.97 10.57
C ILE A 232 18.19 5.70 11.31
N ARG A 233 17.01 5.07 11.42
CA ARG A 233 15.89 5.62 12.20
C ARG A 233 16.23 5.90 13.66
N GLN A 234 17.02 5.07 14.32
CA GLN A 234 17.43 5.33 15.71
C GLN A 234 18.39 6.53 15.79
N GLN A 235 19.33 6.64 14.86
CA GLN A 235 20.29 7.74 14.80
C GLN A 235 19.63 9.10 14.49
N PHE A 236 18.60 9.12 13.64
CA PHE A 236 17.88 10.35 13.27
C PHE A 236 16.62 10.60 14.10
N GLY A 237 15.95 9.54 14.57
CA GLY A 237 14.71 9.57 15.33
C GLY A 237 14.86 10.07 16.76
N GLU A 238 16.04 9.91 17.38
CA GLU A 238 16.38 10.59 18.64
C GLU A 238 16.31 12.13 18.53
N LYS A 239 16.28 12.69 17.31
CA LYS A 239 16.11 14.13 17.06
C LYS A 239 14.68 14.57 16.72
N GLN A 240 13.73 13.68 16.43
CA GLN A 240 12.40 14.07 15.91
C GLN A 240 11.18 13.60 16.71
N THR A 241 11.28 12.59 17.56
CA THR A 241 10.20 12.31 18.53
C THR A 241 10.44 13.14 19.78
N GLU A 242 9.90 14.37 19.81
CA GLU A 242 9.54 15.00 21.08
C GLU A 242 8.54 14.07 21.77
N THR A 243 9.02 13.13 22.58
CA THR A 243 8.15 12.35 23.45
C THR A 243 7.45 13.32 24.36
N VAL A 244 6.13 13.43 24.19
CA VAL A 244 5.27 14.29 25.00
C VAL A 244 5.59 14.01 26.47
N SER A 245 6.02 15.05 27.19
CA SER A 245 6.51 14.89 28.55
C SER A 245 5.46 14.22 29.45
N LYS A 246 5.89 13.46 30.47
CA LYS A 246 4.96 12.87 31.45
C LYS A 246 4.05 13.92 32.09
N ALA A 247 4.56 15.14 32.27
CA ALA A 247 3.79 16.27 32.77
C ALA A 247 2.67 16.67 31.80
N THR A 248 2.99 16.86 30.52
CA THR A 248 2.02 17.19 29.46
C THR A 248 0.97 16.08 29.30
N LEU A 249 1.36 14.81 29.36
CA LEU A 249 0.39 13.70 29.33
C LEU A 249 -0.56 13.73 30.53
N SER A 250 -0.04 14.03 31.72
CA SER A 250 -0.88 14.15 32.91
C SER A 250 -1.82 15.36 32.82
N GLU A 251 -1.39 16.46 32.22
CA GLU A 251 -2.20 17.65 32.00
C GLU A 251 -3.30 17.40 30.96
N ASN A 252 -2.96 16.82 29.82
CA ASN A 252 -3.93 16.44 28.79
C ASN A 252 -5.01 15.50 29.35
N LYS A 253 -4.62 14.51 30.17
CA LYS A 253 -5.58 13.63 30.84
C LYS A 253 -6.54 14.40 31.73
N LYS A 254 -6.09 15.43 32.46
CA LYS A 254 -6.97 16.26 33.29
C LYS A 254 -7.97 17.04 32.45
N VAL A 255 -7.52 17.62 31.32
CA VAL A 255 -8.38 18.34 30.39
C VAL A 255 -9.46 17.43 29.77
N LEU A 256 -9.13 16.15 29.55
CA LEU A 256 -10.04 15.18 28.94
C LEU A 256 -11.06 14.55 29.92
N ILE A 257 -10.92 14.74 31.24
CA ILE A 257 -11.87 14.15 32.23
C ILE A 257 -13.30 14.63 31.99
N ASP A 258 -13.44 15.92 31.66
CA ASP A 258 -14.74 16.57 31.48
C ASP A 258 -15.10 16.75 29.99
N ALA A 259 -14.33 16.12 29.09
CA ALA A 259 -14.57 16.22 27.65
C ALA A 259 -15.58 15.16 27.21
N ASP A 260 -16.63 15.60 26.52
CA ASP A 260 -17.56 14.69 25.84
C ASP A 260 -16.88 14.00 24.66
N PHE A 261 -17.23 12.74 24.45
CA PHE A 261 -16.80 11.96 23.29
C PHE A 261 -18.00 11.47 22.48
N VAL A 262 -17.87 11.53 21.16
CA VAL A 262 -18.91 11.14 20.20
C VAL A 262 -18.25 10.37 19.07
N HIS A 263 -18.69 9.13 18.84
CA HIS A 263 -18.26 8.39 17.65
C HIS A 263 -18.92 8.95 16.39
N LEU A 264 -18.10 9.40 15.44
CA LEU A 264 -18.54 9.96 14.16
C LEU A 264 -18.40 9.00 12.97
N HIS A 265 -17.65 7.92 13.14
CA HIS A 265 -17.44 6.87 12.15
C HIS A 265 -17.87 5.53 12.76
N ASN A 266 -19.09 5.08 12.47
CA ASN A 266 -19.60 3.79 12.92
C ASN A 266 -20.39 3.07 11.82
N HIS A 267 -20.16 1.76 11.72
CA HIS A 267 -20.92 0.88 10.85
C HIS A 267 -21.98 0.11 11.64
N THR A 268 -23.18 0.06 11.12
CA THR A 268 -24.28 -0.77 11.65
C THR A 268 -24.44 -2.04 10.82
N GLN A 269 -25.38 -2.89 11.18
CA GLN A 269 -25.79 -4.08 10.42
C GLN A 269 -26.19 -3.79 8.95
N PHE A 270 -26.39 -2.53 8.58
CA PHE A 270 -26.65 -2.11 7.20
C PHE A 270 -25.38 -1.97 6.36
N SER A 271 -24.20 -2.02 6.98
CA SER A 271 -22.92 -2.36 6.31
C SER A 271 -22.81 -3.88 6.17
N VAL A 272 -23.60 -4.43 5.25
CA VAL A 272 -23.79 -5.88 5.08
C VAL A 272 -22.45 -6.59 4.86
N LEU A 273 -22.24 -7.71 5.54
CA LEU A 273 -21.00 -8.52 5.57
C LEU A 273 -19.78 -7.86 6.26
N GLN A 274 -19.87 -6.60 6.67
CA GLN A 274 -18.74 -5.87 7.28
C GLN A 274 -18.98 -5.53 8.76
N SER A 275 -20.22 -5.30 9.19
CA SER A 275 -20.56 -5.00 10.58
C SER A 275 -21.69 -5.86 11.12
N THR A 276 -21.62 -6.16 12.42
CA THR A 276 -22.62 -6.92 13.19
C THR A 276 -23.39 -6.05 14.18
N ILE A 277 -23.10 -4.74 14.25
CA ILE A 277 -23.69 -3.84 15.26
C ILE A 277 -25.13 -3.49 14.86
N SER A 278 -26.12 -3.98 15.61
CA SER A 278 -27.50 -3.53 15.40
C SER A 278 -27.69 -2.07 15.84
N ILE A 279 -28.62 -1.36 15.21
CA ILE A 279 -28.93 0.03 15.58
C ILE A 279 -29.32 0.14 17.06
N ALA A 280 -30.13 -0.79 17.56
CA ALA A 280 -30.53 -0.82 18.96
C ALA A 280 -29.32 -0.99 19.91
N ALA A 281 -28.34 -1.82 19.54
CA ALA A 281 -27.12 -1.99 20.32
C ALA A 281 -26.24 -0.74 20.31
N LEU A 282 -26.09 -0.08 19.15
CA LEU A 282 -25.36 1.18 19.02
C LEU A 282 -25.97 2.27 19.91
N VAL A 283 -27.28 2.49 19.82
CA VAL A 283 -28.00 3.50 20.63
C VAL A 283 -27.87 3.19 22.11
N LYS A 284 -28.02 1.92 22.51
CA LYS A 284 -27.87 1.49 23.90
C LYS A 284 -26.47 1.76 24.43
N ALA A 285 -25.42 1.42 23.67
CA ALA A 285 -24.03 1.62 24.08
C ALA A 285 -23.71 3.11 24.23
N ALA A 286 -24.08 3.93 23.24
CA ALA A 286 -23.87 5.38 23.30
C ALA A 286 -24.64 6.03 24.48
N ALA A 287 -25.86 5.57 24.77
CA ALA A 287 -26.63 6.03 25.93
C ALA A 287 -25.98 5.62 27.27
N GLN A 288 -25.48 4.39 27.38
CA GLN A 288 -24.77 3.91 28.57
C GLN A 288 -23.50 4.73 28.85
N GLN A 289 -22.82 5.16 27.80
CA GLN A 289 -21.63 6.02 27.87
C GLN A 289 -21.98 7.51 27.93
N LYS A 290 -23.26 7.87 28.07
CA LYS A 290 -23.74 9.26 28.19
C LYS A 290 -23.31 10.17 27.02
N MET A 291 -23.12 9.61 25.83
CA MET A 291 -22.67 10.37 24.66
C MET A 291 -23.78 11.35 24.22
N PRO A 292 -23.46 12.64 24.01
CA PRO A 292 -24.44 13.64 23.59
C PRO A 292 -24.85 13.53 22.12
N ALA A 293 -24.15 12.70 21.34
CA ALA A 293 -24.46 12.39 19.95
C ALA A 293 -23.86 11.03 19.56
N VAL A 294 -24.30 10.49 18.42
CA VAL A 294 -23.64 9.36 17.76
C VAL A 294 -23.93 9.43 16.26
N ALA A 295 -22.98 8.99 15.43
CA ALA A 295 -23.15 8.92 13.99
C ALA A 295 -23.36 7.49 13.48
N MET A 296 -24.07 7.39 12.36
CA MET A 296 -24.17 6.20 11.51
C MET A 296 -23.55 6.52 10.15
N THR A 297 -22.53 5.76 9.74
CA THR A 297 -21.75 5.97 8.51
C THR A 297 -21.58 4.65 7.75
N ASP A 298 -22.70 4.01 7.41
CA ASP A 298 -22.66 2.72 6.72
C ASP A 298 -22.02 2.82 5.32
N HIS A 299 -21.48 1.69 4.83
CA HIS A 299 -20.80 1.63 3.54
C HIS A 299 -21.76 1.94 2.38
N ALA A 300 -21.57 3.12 1.78
CA ALA A 300 -22.19 3.62 0.55
C ALA A 300 -23.73 3.61 0.52
N ASN A 301 -24.40 3.39 1.66
CA ASN A 301 -25.84 3.26 1.75
C ASN A 301 -26.42 3.97 2.98
N LEU A 302 -27.70 4.33 2.88
CA LEU A 302 -28.48 4.98 3.95
C LEU A 302 -29.67 4.13 4.39
N MET A 303 -29.63 2.81 4.18
CA MET A 303 -30.76 1.90 4.47
C MET A 303 -31.17 1.96 5.95
N GLY A 304 -30.19 2.10 6.85
CA GLY A 304 -30.42 2.21 8.29
C GLY A 304 -30.92 3.58 8.77
N ALA A 305 -30.90 4.62 7.95
CA ALA A 305 -31.04 6.01 8.42
C ALA A 305 -32.36 6.28 9.14
N PHE A 306 -33.48 5.75 8.61
CA PHE A 306 -34.78 5.91 9.26
C PHE A 306 -34.84 5.19 10.62
N HIS A 307 -34.38 3.93 10.67
CA HIS A 307 -34.36 3.15 11.91
C HIS A 307 -33.48 3.82 12.97
N PHE A 308 -32.31 4.32 12.55
CA PHE A 308 -31.34 4.99 13.42
C PHE A 308 -31.91 6.25 14.07
N VAL A 309 -32.48 7.16 13.26
CA VAL A 309 -33.08 8.40 13.77
C VAL A 309 -34.28 8.09 14.66
N ARG A 310 -35.15 7.15 14.26
CA ARG A 310 -36.33 6.75 15.05
C ARG A 310 -35.92 6.23 16.43
N ASP A 311 -34.92 5.36 16.51
CA ASP A 311 -34.51 4.72 17.75
C ASP A 311 -33.84 5.71 18.71
N ILE A 312 -33.05 6.66 18.19
CA ILE A 312 -32.48 7.76 18.99
C ILE A 312 -33.59 8.69 19.52
N LEU A 313 -34.58 9.03 18.70
CA LEU A 313 -35.71 9.86 19.16
C LEU A 313 -36.54 9.14 20.24
N ALA A 314 -36.69 7.81 20.14
CA ALA A 314 -37.34 7.01 21.16
C ALA A 314 -36.54 7.01 22.48
N HIS A 315 -35.20 6.85 22.40
CA HIS A 315 -34.31 7.02 23.56
C HIS A 315 -34.48 8.40 24.19
N ASN A 316 -34.43 9.47 23.40
CA ASN A 316 -34.55 10.85 23.90
C ASN A 316 -35.89 11.11 24.62
N LYS A 317 -36.99 10.56 24.10
CA LYS A 317 -38.30 10.64 24.76
C LYS A 317 -38.29 9.93 26.12
N SER A 318 -37.66 8.76 26.20
CA SER A 318 -37.51 7.99 27.45
C SER A 318 -36.61 8.71 28.46
N ALA A 319 -35.45 9.21 28.00
CA ALA A 319 -34.51 10.00 28.80
C ALA A 319 -35.17 11.24 29.41
N ALA A 320 -35.94 11.98 28.59
CA ALA A 320 -36.67 13.16 29.06
C ALA A 320 -37.71 12.82 30.14
N ALA A 321 -38.44 11.72 29.98
CA ALA A 321 -39.42 11.27 30.99
C ALA A 321 -38.75 10.87 32.30
N LYS A 322 -37.65 10.10 32.24
CA LYS A 322 -36.88 9.69 33.43
C LYS A 322 -36.28 10.89 34.15
N ASN A 323 -35.65 11.82 33.43
CA ASN A 323 -35.08 13.03 34.01
C ASN A 323 -36.15 13.89 34.68
N LYS A 324 -37.34 14.00 34.07
CA LYS A 324 -38.47 14.71 34.68
C LYS A 324 -38.87 14.06 36.01
N THR A 325 -39.00 12.72 36.04
CA THR A 325 -39.32 11.98 37.28
C THR A 325 -38.24 12.11 38.34
N ALA A 326 -36.95 12.07 37.96
CA ALA A 326 -35.84 12.30 38.89
C ALA A 326 -35.96 13.69 39.56
N VAL A 327 -36.17 14.73 38.75
CA VAL A 327 -36.36 16.10 39.25
C VAL A 327 -37.59 16.21 40.16
N GLU A 328 -38.71 15.57 39.80
CA GLU A 328 -39.92 15.54 40.64
C GLU A 328 -39.69 14.83 41.99
N ASN A 329 -38.78 13.85 42.04
CA ASN A 329 -38.37 13.15 43.25
C ASN A 329 -37.26 13.87 44.04
N GLY A 330 -36.77 15.01 43.56
CA GLY A 330 -35.64 15.73 44.17
C GLY A 330 -34.27 15.10 43.91
N GLU A 331 -34.16 14.26 42.87
CA GLU A 331 -32.93 13.63 42.40
C GLU A 331 -32.35 14.38 41.19
N ASP A 332 -31.03 14.27 40.99
CA ASP A 332 -30.38 14.86 39.82
C ASP A 332 -30.70 14.08 38.52
N PRO A 333 -31.00 14.76 37.40
CA PRO A 333 -31.20 14.11 36.12
C PRO A 333 -29.90 13.47 35.63
N THR A 334 -29.93 12.18 35.29
CA THR A 334 -28.74 11.42 34.91
C THR A 334 -28.70 10.97 33.45
N GLU A 335 -29.84 11.01 32.76
CA GLU A 335 -29.95 10.57 31.36
C GLU A 335 -29.54 11.69 30.40
N VAL A 336 -28.84 11.33 29.33
CA VAL A 336 -28.37 12.28 28.32
C VAL A 336 -29.15 12.11 27.01
N PRO A 337 -29.88 13.15 26.55
CA PRO A 337 -30.43 13.17 25.20
C PRO A 337 -29.31 13.18 24.17
N MET A 338 -29.50 12.43 23.08
CA MET A 338 -28.49 12.20 22.07
C MET A 338 -28.92 12.76 20.72
N LYS A 339 -28.02 13.47 20.03
CA LYS A 339 -28.23 13.94 18.66
C LYS A 339 -27.90 12.83 17.65
N PRO A 340 -28.83 12.44 16.76
CA PRO A 340 -28.49 11.54 15.65
C PRO A 340 -27.71 12.29 14.58
N ILE A 341 -26.57 11.74 14.14
CA ILE A 341 -25.79 12.24 13.01
C ILE A 341 -25.86 11.20 11.88
N VAL A 342 -26.46 11.57 10.75
CA VAL A 342 -26.55 10.69 9.59
C VAL A 342 -25.40 10.98 8.65
N GLY A 343 -24.61 9.96 8.35
CA GLY A 343 -23.53 9.99 7.38
C GLY A 343 -23.51 8.74 6.51
N CYS A 344 -22.47 8.63 5.69
CA CYS A 344 -22.24 7.54 4.76
C CYS A 344 -20.76 7.47 4.46
N GLU A 345 -20.17 6.27 4.49
CA GLU A 345 -18.79 6.07 4.04
C GLU A 345 -18.80 5.60 2.58
N PHE A 346 -18.39 6.47 1.66
CA PHE A 346 -18.42 6.22 0.23
C PHE A 346 -17.12 5.63 -0.29
N PHE A 347 -17.24 4.81 -1.34
CA PHE A 347 -16.12 4.39 -2.17
C PHE A 347 -15.90 5.42 -3.28
N VAL A 348 -14.79 6.15 -3.25
CA VAL A 348 -14.47 7.26 -4.17
C VAL A 348 -13.37 6.84 -5.14
N CYS A 349 -13.74 6.54 -6.37
CA CYS A 349 -12.84 6.09 -7.44
C CYS A 349 -12.48 7.24 -8.42
N GLU A 350 -11.58 6.97 -9.37
CA GLU A 350 -11.18 7.97 -10.37
C GLU A 350 -12.34 8.31 -11.34
N ASP A 351 -13.01 7.26 -11.85
CA ASP A 351 -14.22 7.36 -12.65
C ASP A 351 -15.19 6.24 -12.28
N HIS A 352 -16.37 6.60 -11.76
CA HIS A 352 -17.38 5.64 -11.34
C HIS A 352 -18.02 4.86 -12.50
N LYS A 353 -17.91 5.40 -13.73
CA LYS A 353 -18.44 4.77 -14.95
C LYS A 353 -17.45 3.80 -15.58
N ASP A 354 -16.17 3.89 -15.27
CA ASP A 354 -15.17 2.94 -15.77
C ASP A 354 -15.30 1.58 -15.04
N LYS A 355 -15.51 0.54 -15.84
CA LYS A 355 -15.58 -0.88 -15.45
C LYS A 355 -14.60 -1.75 -16.24
N SER A 356 -13.75 -1.12 -17.05
CA SER A 356 -12.69 -1.81 -17.81
C SER A 356 -11.58 -2.33 -16.89
N ARG A 357 -11.43 -1.70 -15.72
CA ARG A 357 -10.40 -2.01 -14.72
C ARG A 357 -10.99 -2.01 -13.32
N LYS A 358 -10.35 -2.77 -12.44
CA LYS A 358 -10.68 -2.78 -11.01
C LYS A 358 -10.13 -1.55 -10.32
N ASP A 359 -11.03 -0.64 -10.00
CA ASP A 359 -10.83 0.48 -9.09
C ASP A 359 -11.99 0.49 -8.09
N ASN A 360 -11.74 0.06 -6.86
CA ASN A 360 -12.77 0.06 -5.82
C ASN A 360 -12.89 1.43 -5.13
N GLY A 361 -12.01 2.38 -5.42
CA GLY A 361 -11.95 3.69 -4.78
C GLY A 361 -11.46 3.67 -3.34
N TYR A 362 -11.32 4.87 -2.80
CA TYR A 362 -10.97 5.14 -1.40
C TYR A 362 -12.22 5.25 -0.53
N GLN A 363 -12.11 4.88 0.75
CA GLN A 363 -13.21 4.99 1.71
C GLN A 363 -13.23 6.38 2.36
N ILE A 364 -14.27 7.18 2.07
CA ILE A 364 -14.37 8.56 2.54
C ILE A 364 -15.67 8.75 3.32
N VAL A 365 -15.57 9.29 4.54
CA VAL A 365 -16.71 9.50 5.43
C VAL A 365 -17.33 10.87 5.17
N LEU A 366 -18.61 10.89 4.82
CA LEU A 366 -19.39 12.12 4.61
C LEU A 366 -20.53 12.18 5.63
N LEU A 367 -20.66 13.31 6.34
CA LEU A 367 -21.70 13.55 7.35
C LEU A 367 -22.64 14.68 6.90
N ALA A 368 -23.94 14.51 7.10
CA ALA A 368 -24.92 15.54 6.78
C ALA A 368 -24.97 16.62 7.87
N LYS A 369 -24.67 17.88 7.51
CA LYS A 369 -24.82 19.05 8.40
C LYS A 369 -26.29 19.42 8.61
N THR A 370 -27.08 19.26 7.55
CA THR A 370 -28.49 19.69 7.50
C THR A 370 -29.35 18.66 6.76
N LYS A 371 -30.67 18.90 6.73
CA LYS A 371 -31.61 18.10 5.92
C LYS A 371 -31.23 18.09 4.43
N LYS A 372 -30.70 19.20 3.91
CA LYS A 372 -30.21 19.28 2.53
C LYS A 372 -28.99 18.38 2.32
N GLY A 373 -28.06 18.38 3.28
CA GLY A 373 -26.94 17.45 3.31
C GLY A 373 -27.38 15.98 3.29
N TYR A 374 -28.41 15.62 4.06
CA TYR A 374 -28.99 14.27 4.01
C TYR A 374 -29.50 13.90 2.62
N HIS A 375 -30.22 14.82 1.95
CA HIS A 375 -30.68 14.58 0.58
C HIS A 375 -29.51 14.46 -0.42
N ASN A 376 -28.42 15.21 -0.22
CA ASN A 376 -27.21 15.09 -1.01
C ASN A 376 -26.53 13.71 -0.81
N LEU A 377 -26.39 13.23 0.42
CA LEU A 377 -25.91 11.87 0.70
C LEU A 377 -26.80 10.81 0.03
N ALA A 378 -28.12 10.97 0.08
CA ALA A 378 -29.05 10.04 -0.55
C ALA A 378 -28.90 10.02 -2.08
N LYS A 379 -28.62 11.16 -2.72
CA LYS A 379 -28.34 11.24 -4.15
C LYS A 379 -27.01 10.59 -4.50
N MET A 380 -25.95 10.85 -3.74
CA MET A 380 -24.65 10.19 -3.93
C MET A 380 -24.76 8.67 -3.78
N SER A 381 -25.45 8.18 -2.75
CA SER A 381 -25.71 6.73 -2.56
C SER A 381 -26.51 6.13 -3.71
N SER A 382 -27.55 6.81 -4.18
CA SER A 382 -28.30 6.35 -5.36
C SER A 382 -27.40 6.21 -6.58
N ILE A 383 -26.59 7.23 -6.90
CA ILE A 383 -25.66 7.21 -8.05
C ILE A 383 -24.64 6.07 -7.90
N ALA A 384 -24.14 5.86 -6.69
CA ALA A 384 -23.19 4.80 -6.39
C ALA A 384 -23.73 3.41 -6.79
N TYR A 385 -25.02 3.17 -6.57
CA TYR A 385 -25.67 1.91 -6.93
C TYR A 385 -26.19 1.88 -8.38
N THR A 386 -26.74 2.96 -8.91
CA THR A 386 -27.40 2.95 -10.23
C THR A 386 -26.43 3.15 -11.39
N GLU A 387 -25.36 3.91 -11.18
CA GLU A 387 -24.38 4.24 -12.23
C GLU A 387 -22.99 3.68 -11.89
N GLY A 388 -22.58 3.77 -10.63
CA GLY A 388 -21.22 3.49 -10.20
C GLY A 388 -20.91 2.04 -9.78
N PHE A 389 -21.93 1.18 -9.69
CA PHE A 389 -21.76 -0.16 -9.14
C PHE A 389 -20.86 -1.02 -10.03
N TYR A 390 -19.78 -1.52 -9.45
CA TYR A 390 -18.91 -2.51 -10.05
C TYR A 390 -18.74 -3.71 -9.10
N TYR A 391 -17.65 -3.78 -8.34
CA TYR A 391 -17.54 -4.71 -7.21
C TYR A 391 -18.14 -4.14 -5.93
N VAL A 392 -18.07 -2.81 -5.79
CA VAL A 392 -18.68 -2.02 -4.74
C VAL A 392 -19.45 -0.85 -5.38
N PRO A 393 -20.44 -0.26 -4.69
CA PRO A 393 -21.09 0.98 -5.12
C PRO A 393 -20.13 2.16 -5.01
N ARG A 394 -19.71 2.74 -6.14
CA ARG A 394 -18.67 3.80 -6.18
C ARG A 394 -19.22 5.13 -6.67
N ILE A 395 -18.64 6.22 -6.20
CA ILE A 395 -18.80 7.56 -6.78
C ILE A 395 -17.43 8.10 -7.18
N ASP A 396 -17.40 9.22 -7.90
CA ASP A 396 -16.15 9.94 -8.18
C ASP A 396 -16.19 11.37 -7.61
N LYS A 397 -15.06 12.07 -7.73
CA LYS A 397 -14.92 13.46 -7.29
C LYS A 397 -15.89 14.42 -7.98
N LYS A 398 -16.35 14.12 -9.21
CA LYS A 398 -17.32 14.96 -9.94
C LYS A 398 -18.71 14.86 -9.30
N VAL A 399 -19.14 13.65 -8.94
CA VAL A 399 -20.39 13.43 -8.19
C VAL A 399 -20.33 14.15 -6.83
N ILE A 400 -19.20 14.06 -6.13
CA ILE A 400 -19.01 14.76 -4.85
C ILE A 400 -19.14 16.27 -5.03
N GLN A 401 -18.43 16.86 -6.00
CA GLN A 401 -18.51 18.30 -6.30
C GLN A 401 -19.94 18.76 -6.61
N GLN A 402 -20.74 17.92 -7.29
CA GLN A 402 -22.14 18.22 -7.59
C GLN A 402 -23.02 18.27 -6.33
N TYR A 403 -22.72 17.48 -5.30
CA TYR A 403 -23.55 17.31 -4.10
C TYR A 403 -22.84 17.73 -2.80
N LYS A 404 -21.80 18.56 -2.87
CA LYS A 404 -20.93 18.90 -1.72
C LYS A 404 -21.56 19.83 -0.68
N GLU A 405 -22.62 20.54 -1.01
CA GLU A 405 -23.24 21.50 -0.10
C GLU A 405 -23.81 20.79 1.14
N ASP A 406 -23.68 21.42 2.32
CA ASP A 406 -24.19 20.91 3.60
C ASP A 406 -23.59 19.56 4.06
N ILE A 407 -22.36 19.24 3.63
CA ILE A 407 -21.62 18.01 3.99
C ILE A 407 -20.35 18.33 4.77
N ILE A 408 -20.04 17.53 5.79
CA ILE A 408 -18.72 17.43 6.44
C ILE A 408 -18.00 16.20 5.88
N VAL A 409 -16.69 16.29 5.69
CA VAL A 409 -15.85 15.20 5.19
C VAL A 409 -14.74 14.87 6.19
N LEU A 410 -14.55 13.58 6.47
CA LEU A 410 -13.39 13.09 7.19
C LEU A 410 -12.45 12.39 6.21
N SER A 411 -11.13 12.46 6.46
CA SER A 411 -10.12 11.83 5.59
C SER A 411 -10.24 10.30 5.51
N GLY A 412 -10.99 9.68 6.41
CA GLY A 412 -11.26 8.24 6.44
C GLY A 412 -10.22 7.45 7.23
N ASN A 413 -10.45 6.14 7.27
CA ASN A 413 -9.58 5.14 7.87
C ASN A 413 -8.31 4.90 7.01
N LEU A 414 -7.55 3.81 7.25
CA LEU A 414 -6.37 3.46 6.44
C LEU A 414 -6.65 3.27 4.94
N TYR A 415 -7.91 3.03 4.55
CA TYR A 415 -8.40 2.96 3.18
C TYR A 415 -8.93 4.30 2.62
N GLY A 416 -8.89 5.37 3.42
CA GLY A 416 -9.14 6.73 2.95
C GLY A 416 -8.05 7.22 2.00
N GLU A 417 -8.35 8.23 1.18
CA GLU A 417 -7.45 8.66 0.09
C GLU A 417 -6.10 9.13 0.63
N ILE A 418 -6.10 9.97 1.67
CA ILE A 418 -4.87 10.54 2.22
C ILE A 418 -4.07 9.48 3.00
N PRO A 419 -4.66 8.74 3.97
CA PRO A 419 -3.96 7.66 4.66
C PRO A 419 -3.38 6.61 3.72
N ASN A 420 -4.16 6.16 2.72
CA ASN A 420 -3.71 5.14 1.79
C ASN A 420 -2.53 5.63 0.94
N LYS A 421 -2.58 6.88 0.46
CA LYS A 421 -1.49 7.48 -0.31
C LYS A 421 -0.20 7.63 0.51
N VAL A 422 -0.29 7.99 1.79
CA VAL A 422 0.88 7.99 2.69
C VAL A 422 1.53 6.60 2.73
N LEU A 423 0.71 5.55 2.86
CA LEU A 423 1.20 4.18 2.98
C LEU A 423 1.77 3.60 1.68
N ASN A 424 1.15 3.94 0.55
CA ASN A 424 1.33 3.19 -0.70
C ASN A 424 1.99 4.00 -1.82
N LEU A 425 1.96 5.34 -1.79
CA LEU A 425 2.47 6.18 -2.88
C LEU A 425 3.53 7.19 -2.44
N GLY A 426 3.40 7.75 -1.23
CA GLY A 426 4.28 8.78 -0.68
C GLY A 426 3.53 10.03 -0.20
N GLU A 427 4.22 10.85 0.59
CA GLU A 427 3.64 12.02 1.24
C GLU A 427 3.22 13.12 0.25
N ASN A 428 3.95 13.31 -0.85
CA ASN A 428 3.61 14.31 -1.87
C ASN A 428 2.21 14.08 -2.45
N GLN A 429 1.89 12.84 -2.85
CA GLN A 429 0.58 12.49 -3.41
C GLN A 429 -0.54 12.58 -2.35
N ALA A 430 -0.21 12.25 -1.10
CA ALA A 430 -1.13 12.42 0.02
C ALA A 430 -1.44 13.90 0.30
N GLU A 431 -0.42 14.76 0.23
CA GLU A 431 -0.56 16.21 0.37
C GLU A 431 -1.41 16.82 -0.75
N GLU A 432 -1.20 16.42 -2.00
CA GLU A 432 -2.05 16.83 -3.12
C GLU A 432 -3.52 16.46 -2.90
N ALA A 433 -3.79 15.24 -2.41
CA ALA A 433 -5.15 14.81 -2.08
C ALA A 433 -5.75 15.66 -0.96
N LEU A 434 -5.00 15.93 0.09
CA LEU A 434 -5.42 16.78 1.21
C LEU A 434 -5.78 18.19 0.73
N ILE A 435 -4.91 18.80 -0.08
CA ILE A 435 -5.15 20.14 -0.63
C ILE A 435 -6.44 20.16 -1.44
N TRP A 436 -6.70 19.12 -2.23
CA TRP A 436 -7.96 19.01 -2.98
C TRP A 436 -9.18 18.98 -2.04
N TRP A 437 -9.20 18.09 -1.04
CA TRP A 437 -10.31 18.00 -0.08
C TRP A 437 -10.50 19.29 0.73
N LYS A 438 -9.41 19.90 1.20
CA LYS A 438 -9.43 21.18 1.91
C LYS A 438 -9.97 22.29 1.01
N THR A 439 -9.60 22.32 -0.27
CA THR A 439 -10.09 23.35 -1.21
C THR A 439 -11.60 23.20 -1.44
N GLU A 440 -12.09 21.97 -1.58
CA GLU A 440 -13.50 21.70 -1.88
C GLU A 440 -14.44 21.95 -0.69
N PHE A 441 -14.02 21.59 0.53
CA PHE A 441 -14.87 21.58 1.73
C PHE A 441 -14.45 22.60 2.80
N GLN A 442 -13.28 23.23 2.67
CA GLN A 442 -12.80 24.28 3.57
C GLN A 442 -12.87 23.85 5.05
N ASN A 443 -13.63 24.58 5.86
CA ASN A 443 -13.80 24.34 7.30
C ASN A 443 -14.60 23.06 7.62
N ASP A 444 -15.22 22.45 6.61
CA ASP A 444 -15.98 21.21 6.75
C ASP A 444 -15.14 19.96 6.42
N PHE A 445 -13.83 20.11 6.20
CA PHE A 445 -12.89 19.00 6.05
C PHE A 445 -12.06 18.77 7.31
N TYR A 446 -11.96 17.51 7.74
CA TYR A 446 -11.21 17.10 8.92
C TYR A 446 -10.29 15.93 8.59
N ILE A 447 -9.11 15.93 9.20
CA ILE A 447 -8.22 14.76 9.20
C ILE A 447 -8.63 13.85 10.34
N GLU A 448 -9.00 12.62 10.00
CA GLU A 448 -9.39 11.56 10.92
C GLU A 448 -8.16 10.80 11.41
N VAL A 449 -8.06 10.62 12.73
CA VAL A 449 -6.94 9.94 13.38
C VAL A 449 -7.47 8.81 14.23
N MET A 450 -7.18 7.57 13.80
CA MET A 450 -7.57 6.37 14.52
C MET A 450 -6.36 5.72 15.20
N ARG A 451 -6.60 5.02 16.32
CA ARG A 451 -5.53 4.33 17.04
C ARG A 451 -6.01 3.03 17.68
N HIS A 452 -5.80 1.94 16.97
CA HIS A 452 -5.97 0.56 17.39
C HIS A 452 -4.62 -0.11 17.74
N ASN A 453 -3.57 0.70 17.89
CA ASN A 453 -2.21 0.27 18.24
C ASN A 453 -1.54 -0.56 17.15
N GLN A 454 -1.87 -0.27 15.88
CA GLN A 454 -1.24 -0.88 14.71
C GLN A 454 -0.06 -0.03 14.20
N GLU A 455 0.95 -0.66 13.62
CA GLU A 455 2.18 0.05 13.19
C GLU A 455 1.92 0.99 12.02
N ASP A 456 1.11 0.54 11.04
CA ASP A 456 0.65 1.35 9.91
C ASP A 456 -0.09 2.61 10.37
N GLU A 457 -0.99 2.50 11.34
CA GLU A 457 -1.66 3.66 11.94
C GLU A 457 -0.68 4.60 12.63
N ASN A 458 0.31 4.09 13.36
CA ASN A 458 1.29 4.94 14.04
C ASN A 458 2.11 5.78 13.02
N ARG A 459 2.49 5.15 11.90
CA ARG A 459 3.19 5.84 10.81
C ARG A 459 2.30 6.85 10.11
N VAL A 460 1.10 6.42 9.69
CA VAL A 460 0.11 7.29 9.03
C VAL A 460 -0.25 8.47 9.91
N ASN A 461 -0.56 8.27 11.19
CA ASN A 461 -0.94 9.32 12.11
C ASN A 461 0.17 10.38 12.26
N THR A 462 1.44 9.98 12.21
CA THR A 462 2.56 10.93 12.26
C THR A 462 2.52 11.87 11.05
N ALA A 463 2.39 11.31 9.84
CA ALA A 463 2.28 12.08 8.60
C ALA A 463 0.98 12.91 8.56
N LEU A 464 -0.17 12.33 8.94
CA LEU A 464 -1.46 13.01 8.99
C LEU A 464 -1.44 14.22 9.93
N ILE A 465 -0.84 14.10 11.11
CA ILE A 465 -0.72 15.21 12.06
C ILE A 465 0.22 16.30 11.52
N ALA A 466 1.34 15.92 10.88
CA ALA A 466 2.24 16.87 10.25
C ALA A 466 1.55 17.64 9.11
N LEU A 467 0.83 16.93 8.25
CA LEU A 467 0.03 17.50 7.17
C LEU A 467 -1.11 18.38 7.69
N ALA A 468 -1.82 17.95 8.74
CA ALA A 468 -2.87 18.73 9.39
C ALA A 468 -2.33 20.07 9.88
N ARG A 469 -1.15 20.08 10.53
CA ARG A 469 -0.50 21.30 11.02
C ARG A 469 -0.02 22.18 9.87
N LYS A 470 0.67 21.60 8.87
CA LYS A 470 1.19 22.30 7.69
C LYS A 470 0.08 23.04 6.93
N HIS A 471 -1.08 22.41 6.83
CA HIS A 471 -2.23 22.92 6.08
C HIS A 471 -3.34 23.47 6.97
N GLU A 472 -3.12 23.68 8.27
CA GLU A 472 -4.13 24.21 9.19
C GLU A 472 -5.50 23.50 9.09
N VAL A 473 -5.49 22.16 8.90
CA VAL A 473 -6.70 21.33 8.89
C VAL A 473 -6.95 20.78 10.29
N LYS A 474 -8.19 20.81 10.75
CA LYS A 474 -8.57 20.29 12.06
C LYS A 474 -8.45 18.77 12.08
N VAL A 475 -7.95 18.26 13.19
CA VAL A 475 -7.89 16.82 13.47
C VAL A 475 -9.14 16.41 14.25
N ILE A 476 -9.67 15.24 13.93
CA ILE A 476 -10.71 14.56 14.68
C ILE A 476 -10.27 13.13 14.99
N ALA A 477 -10.67 12.63 16.15
CA ALA A 477 -10.37 11.27 16.61
C ALA A 477 -11.50 10.29 16.28
#